data_AF-A0A8J2YWD6-F1
#
_entry.id   AF-A0A8J2YWD6-F1
#
_cell.length_a   1.000
_cell.length_b   1.000
_cell.length_c   1.000
_cell.angle_alpha   90.00
_cell.angle_beta   90.00
_cell.angle_gamma   90.00
#
_symmetry.space_group_name_H-M   'P 1'
#
loop_
_entity.id
_entity.type
_entity.pdbx_description
1 polymer ?
#
loop_
_entity_poly.entity_id
_entity_poly.type
_entity_poly.pdbx_seq_one_letter_code
_entity_poly.pdbx_strand_id
1 'polypeptide(L)'
;MRVGGFFTITNVPSSVFGEGRFDRGLFISIPIDLATPFPSRSSIGTVYRPLTRDGGQLLSSPKQLYWETYGEDPGRLHDHWDALMQ
;
A
#
# COMPACT_ATOMS: atom_id res chain seq x y z
N MET A 1 4.91 -1.82 -21.04
CA MET A 1 5.73 -2.40 -19.96
C MET A 1 6.26 -1.28 -19.09
N ARG A 2 6.25 -1.43 -17.76
CA ARG A 2 6.84 -0.45 -16.83
C ARG A 2 7.72 -1.19 -15.84
N VAL A 3 8.92 -0.68 -15.62
CA VAL A 3 9.84 -1.14 -14.59
C VAL A 3 10.32 0.09 -13.83
N GLY A 4 10.39 0.00 -12.52
CA GLY A 4 10.86 1.11 -11.69
C GLY A 4 11.18 0.67 -10.28
N GLY A 5 11.74 1.61 -9.52
CA GLY A 5 11.98 1.44 -8.10
C GLY A 5 11.41 2.60 -7.32
N PHE A 6 11.19 2.37 -6.03
CA PHE A 6 10.81 3.41 -5.08
C PHE A 6 11.58 3.23 -3.78
N PHE A 7 11.72 4.32 -3.05
CA PHE A 7 12.23 4.35 -1.69
C PHE A 7 11.55 5.47 -0.92
N THR A 8 11.33 5.28 0.38
CA THR A 8 10.73 6.30 1.25
C THR A 8 11.82 7.03 2.03
N ILE A 9 11.71 8.37 2.12
CA ILE A 9 12.54 9.21 2.99
C ILE A 9 11.67 9.70 4.15
N THR A 10 12.17 9.56 5.38
CA THR A 10 11.48 10.02 6.59
C THR A 10 12.42 10.80 7.51
N ASN A 11 11.86 11.65 8.36
CA ASN A 11 12.57 12.46 9.35
C ASN A 11 12.80 11.72 10.68
N VAL A 12 12.23 10.53 10.86
CA VAL A 12 12.34 9.78 12.11
C VAL A 12 13.74 9.16 12.25
N PRO A 13 14.37 9.26 13.44
CA PRO A 13 15.69 8.70 13.67
C PRO A 13 15.69 7.21 13.47
N SER A 14 16.82 6.78 12.94
CA SER A 14 16.90 5.51 12.28
C SER A 14 17.15 4.38 13.34
N SER A 15 17.53 4.75 14.57
CA SER A 15 17.48 3.91 15.77
C SER A 15 16.08 3.50 16.23
N VAL A 16 15.02 4.23 15.87
CA VAL A 16 13.64 3.97 16.33
C VAL A 16 13.01 2.79 15.58
N PHE A 17 13.32 2.62 14.29
CA PHE A 17 12.72 1.58 13.44
C PHE A 17 13.56 0.29 13.30
N GLY A 18 14.84 0.31 13.70
CA GLY A 18 15.74 -0.84 13.56
C GLY A 18 16.31 -0.97 12.14
N GLU A 19 16.57 -2.18 11.63
CA GLU A 19 17.16 -2.41 10.30
C GLU A 19 16.19 -2.12 9.12
N GLY A 20 14.88 -2.04 9.37
CA GLY A 20 13.84 -1.72 8.38
C GLY A 20 13.36 -0.27 8.48
N ARG A 21 14.16 0.68 7.98
CA ARG A 21 13.87 2.12 8.13
C ARG A 21 13.25 2.76 6.90
N PHE A 22 13.28 2.07 5.78
CA PHE A 22 13.02 2.62 4.46
C PHE A 22 12.35 1.56 3.60
N ASP A 23 11.03 1.73 3.38
CA ASP A 23 10.30 0.96 2.39
C ASP A 23 10.99 1.18 1.05
N ARG A 24 11.49 0.08 0.48
CA ARG A 24 12.23 0.05 -0.76
C ARG A 24 11.71 -1.12 -1.57
N GLY A 25 11.47 -0.87 -2.84
CA GLY A 25 10.99 -1.92 -3.72
C GLY A 25 11.27 -1.66 -5.17
N LEU A 26 11.27 -2.76 -5.91
CA LEU A 26 11.29 -2.77 -7.36
C LEU A 26 9.92 -3.26 -7.83
N PHE A 27 9.36 -2.60 -8.84
CA PHE A 27 8.11 -3.01 -9.44
C PHE A 27 8.28 -3.27 -10.93
N ILE A 28 7.56 -4.28 -11.40
CA ILE A 28 7.45 -4.64 -12.80
C ILE A 28 5.96 -4.72 -13.13
N SER A 29 5.55 -4.11 -14.23
CA SER A 29 4.19 -4.12 -14.74
C SER A 29 4.19 -4.48 -16.22
N ILE A 30 3.51 -5.57 -16.53
CA ILE A 30 3.41 -6.19 -17.85
C ILE A 30 1.95 -6.02 -18.32
N PRO A 31 1.71 -5.27 -19.40
CA PRO A 31 0.38 -5.18 -20.02
C PRO A 31 -0.10 -6.55 -20.51
N ILE A 32 -1.39 -6.86 -20.36
CA ILE A 32 -1.94 -8.18 -20.73
C ILE A 32 -2.23 -8.32 -22.23
N ASP A 33 -2.32 -7.20 -22.94
CA ASP A 33 -2.45 -7.14 -24.40
C ASP A 33 -1.17 -7.63 -25.12
N LEU A 34 -0.04 -7.74 -24.42
CA LEU A 34 1.13 -8.48 -24.92
C LEU A 34 0.91 -9.99 -25.04
N ALA A 35 0.01 -10.55 -24.22
CA ALA A 35 -0.25 -11.99 -24.15
C ALA A 35 -1.65 -12.37 -24.67
N THR A 36 -2.47 -11.39 -25.04
CA THR A 36 -3.84 -11.61 -25.50
C THR A 36 -4.10 -10.87 -26.82
N PRO A 37 -4.90 -11.44 -27.73
CA PRO A 37 -5.17 -10.84 -29.04
C PRO A 37 -6.15 -9.64 -28.98
N PHE A 38 -6.67 -9.30 -27.79
CA PHE A 38 -7.62 -8.20 -27.62
C PHE A 38 -6.92 -6.98 -27.04
N PRO A 39 -7.18 -5.77 -27.57
CA PRO A 39 -6.62 -4.55 -27.01
C PRO A 39 -7.18 -4.33 -25.60
N SER A 40 -6.28 -4.23 -24.62
CA SER A 40 -6.62 -4.04 -23.22
C SER A 40 -5.64 -3.06 -22.57
N ARG A 41 -6.15 -2.23 -21.65
CA ARG A 41 -5.32 -1.34 -20.82
C ARG A 41 -4.87 -1.98 -19.52
N SER A 42 -5.29 -3.22 -19.28
CA SER A 42 -4.97 -3.95 -18.05
C SER A 42 -3.51 -4.38 -18.03
N SER A 43 -2.92 -4.41 -16.84
CA SER A 43 -1.56 -4.88 -16.63
C SER A 43 -1.48 -5.74 -15.38
N ILE A 44 -0.68 -6.80 -15.43
CA ILE A 44 -0.30 -7.58 -14.25
C ILE A 44 1.04 -7.05 -13.78
N GLY A 45 1.17 -6.82 -12.47
CA GLY A 45 2.42 -6.34 -11.90
C GLY A 45 2.77 -7.06 -10.60
N THR A 46 4.07 -7.11 -10.32
CA THR A 46 4.60 -7.61 -9.05
C THR A 46 5.55 -6.59 -8.46
N VAL A 47 5.64 -6.57 -7.12
CA VAL A 47 6.55 -5.70 -6.38
C VAL A 47 7.40 -6.56 -5.47
N TYR A 48 8.71 -6.48 -5.64
CA TYR A 48 9.68 -7.12 -4.77
C TYR A 48 10.13 -6.15 -3.68
N ARG A 49 10.04 -6.58 -2.41
CA ARG A 49 10.47 -5.83 -1.22
C ARG A 49 11.39 -6.70 -0.35
N PRO A 50 12.65 -6.32 -0.12
CA PRO A 50 13.63 -7.16 0.57
C PRO A 50 13.45 -7.24 2.10
N LEU A 51 12.82 -6.24 2.74
CA LEU A 51 12.52 -6.26 4.18
C LEU A 51 11.14 -5.61 4.41
N THR A 52 10.33 -6.19 5.29
CA THR A 52 8.92 -5.80 5.51
C THR A 52 8.68 -5.13 6.86
N ARG A 53 9.74 -4.84 7.62
CA ARG A 53 9.64 -4.24 8.96
C ARG A 53 9.80 -2.73 8.88
N ASP A 54 9.06 -2.09 7.98
CA ASP A 54 9.22 -0.68 7.62
C ASP A 54 8.09 0.19 8.17
N GLY A 55 8.43 1.21 8.96
CA GLY A 55 7.48 2.20 9.46
C GLY A 55 6.95 3.18 8.39
N GLY A 56 7.54 3.18 7.20
CA GLY A 56 7.14 4.02 6.06
C GLY A 56 6.35 3.29 4.97
N GLN A 57 6.05 2.00 5.17
CA GLN A 57 5.27 1.22 4.21
C GLN A 57 3.79 1.65 4.28
N LEU A 58 3.14 1.80 3.13
CA LEU A 58 1.69 1.97 3.09
C LEU A 58 1.01 0.74 3.69
N LEU A 59 0.08 0.97 4.62
CA LEU A 59 -0.71 -0.10 5.20
C LEU A 59 -1.52 -0.80 4.10
N SER A 60 -1.27 -2.09 3.92
CA SER A 60 -2.07 -2.94 3.02
C SER A 60 -3.33 -3.40 3.74
N SER A 61 -4.27 -2.49 3.97
CA SER A 61 -5.57 -2.81 4.56
C SER A 61 -6.59 -3.13 3.45
N PRO A 62 -7.36 -4.24 3.55
CA PRO A 62 -8.45 -4.52 2.64
C PRO A 62 -9.60 -3.52 2.75
N LYS A 63 -9.73 -2.82 3.89
CA LYS A 63 -10.73 -1.78 4.12
C LYS A 63 -10.03 -0.41 4.25
N GLN A 64 -10.44 0.54 3.43
CA GLN A 64 -9.96 1.92 3.52
C GLN A 64 -10.86 2.67 4.51
N LEU A 65 -10.32 3.02 5.68
CA LEU A 65 -11.06 3.66 6.77
C LEU A 65 -11.79 4.95 6.35
N TYR A 66 -11.24 5.66 5.35
CA TYR A 66 -11.89 6.84 4.80
C TYR A 66 -13.29 6.54 4.28
N TRP A 67 -13.52 5.41 3.61
CA TRP A 67 -14.85 5.05 3.09
C TRP A 67 -15.81 4.57 4.18
N GLU A 68 -15.29 3.91 5.20
CA GLU A 68 -16.09 3.47 6.34
C GLU A 68 -16.57 4.64 7.21
N THR A 69 -15.83 5.75 7.22
CA THR A 69 -16.15 6.95 8.02
C THR A 69 -16.82 8.06 7.21
N TYR A 70 -16.87 7.94 5.88
CA TYR A 70 -17.42 8.96 5.00
C TYR A 70 -18.95 9.02 5.11
N GLY A 71 -19.44 9.89 5.98
CA GLY A 71 -20.87 10.11 6.23
C GLY A 71 -21.32 9.81 7.66
N GLU A 72 -20.43 9.29 8.51
CA GLU A 72 -20.73 9.07 9.93
C GLU A 72 -20.59 10.38 10.72
N ASP A 73 -21.58 10.67 11.57
CA ASP A 73 -21.50 11.73 12.57
C ASP A 73 -20.36 11.40 13.56
N PRO A 74 -19.49 12.35 13.94
CA PRO A 74 -18.41 12.11 14.90
C PRO A 74 -18.85 11.39 16.20
N GLY A 75 -20.11 11.58 16.62
CA GLY A 75 -20.68 10.88 17.77
C GLY A 75 -20.94 9.37 17.52
N ARG A 76 -21.36 8.99 16.31
CA ARG A 76 -21.66 7.59 15.95
C ARG A 76 -20.42 6.73 15.74
N LEU A 77 -19.32 7.35 15.31
CA LEU A 77 -18.05 6.65 15.11
C LEU A 77 -17.52 6.03 16.42
N HIS A 78 -17.78 6.67 17.56
CA HIS A 78 -17.34 6.16 18.87
C HIS A 78 -18.06 4.87 19.25
N ASP A 79 -19.37 4.79 18.98
CA ASP A 79 -20.20 3.63 19.32
C ASP A 79 -19.90 2.41 18.44
N HIS A 80 -19.42 2.63 17.22
CA HIS A 80 -19.15 1.58 16.22
C HIS A 80 -17.67 1.21 16.09
N TRP A 81 -16.81 1.79 16.93
CA TRP A 81 -15.36 1.61 16.88
C TRP A 81 -14.94 0.12 16.93
N ASP A 82 -15.56 -0.66 17.80
CA ASP A 82 -15.26 -2.10 17.95
C ASP A 82 -15.68 -2.95 16.74
N ALA A 83 -16.63 -2.46 15.93
CA ALA A 83 -17.07 -3.14 14.72
C ALA A 83 -16.14 -2.86 13.52
N LEU A 84 -15.44 -1.73 13.52
CA LEU A 84 -14.45 -1.37 12.49
C LEU A 84 -13.12 -2.09 12.66
N MET A 85 -12.80 -2.50 13.89
CA MET A 85 -11.54 -3.14 14.26
C MET A 85 -11.55 -4.69 14.16
N GLN A 86 -12.66 -5.27 13.67
CA GLN A 86 -12.83 -6.70 13.37
C GLN A 86 -12.65 -6.99 11.87
#